data_AF-A0A4R4Y3V6-F1
#
_entry.id   AF-A0A4R4Y3V6-F1
#
_cell.length_a   1.000
_cell.length_b   1.000
_cell.length_c   1.000
_cell.angle_alpha   90.00
_cell.angle_beta   90.00
_cell.angle_gamma   90.00
#
_symmetry.space_group_name_H-M   'P 1'
#
loop_
_entity.id
_entity.type
_entity.pdbx_description
1 polymer ?
#
loop_
_entity_poly.entity_id
_entity_poly.type
_entity_poly.pdbx_seq_one_letter_code
_entity_poly.pdbx_strand_id
1 'polypeptide(L)'
;MLDNQVTGQLDQTELEARLREIVVDVCEADAATVESMTLGDLDSFTFVQLVLEVEHQLNVLVLEDLVEFSGRTFEDLAVFILKQSGKAG
;
A
#
# COMPACT_ATOMS: atom_id res chain seq x y z
N MET A 1 -3.05 -16.67 21.92
CA MET A 1 -1.99 -16.66 20.90
C MET A 1 -2.66 -17.02 19.61
N LEU A 2 -2.82 -16.06 18.70
CA LEU A 2 -3.31 -16.35 17.35
C LEU A 2 -2.07 -16.49 16.48
N ASP A 3 -1.70 -17.74 16.23
CA ASP A 3 -0.80 -18.10 15.14
C ASP A 3 -1.54 -17.78 13.83
N ASN A 4 -1.31 -16.58 13.28
CA ASN A 4 -1.76 -16.23 11.94
C ASN A 4 -0.54 -16.18 11.03
N GLN A 5 -0.05 -17.36 10.65
CA GLN A 5 0.83 -17.48 9.49
C GLN A 5 -0.03 -17.21 8.24
N VAL A 6 -0.10 -15.95 7.81
CA VAL A 6 -0.55 -15.60 6.45
C VAL A 6 0.60 -15.95 5.51
N THR A 7 0.81 -17.25 5.27
CA THR A 7 1.55 -17.75 4.11
C THR A 7 0.57 -17.91 2.97
N GLY A 8 0.04 -16.79 2.48
CA GLY A 8 -0.69 -16.69 1.23
C GLY A 8 -0.13 -15.47 0.51
N GLN A 9 0.31 -15.62 -0.74
CA GLN A 9 0.64 -14.48 -1.58
C GLN A 9 -0.52 -13.49 -1.50
N LEU A 10 -0.27 -12.28 -0.99
CA LEU A 10 -1.22 -11.18 -1.06
C LEU A 10 -1.61 -11.03 -2.54
N ASP A 11 -2.88 -11.26 -2.85
CA ASP A 11 -3.39 -10.93 -4.17
C ASP A 11 -3.61 -9.41 -4.26
N GLN A 12 -3.75 -8.91 -5.48
CA GLN A 12 -3.85 -7.47 -5.76
C GLN A 12 -5.01 -6.82 -5.00
N THR A 13 -6.14 -7.51 -4.89
CA THR A 13 -7.37 -6.99 -4.27
C THR A 13 -7.20 -6.86 -2.76
N GLU A 14 -6.62 -7.86 -2.10
CA GLU A 14 -6.32 -7.79 -0.68
C GLU A 14 -5.30 -6.67 -0.40
N LEU A 15 -4.26 -6.55 -1.22
CA LEU A 15 -3.27 -5.49 -1.06
C LEU A 15 -3.88 -4.10 -1.23
N GLU A 16 -4.77 -3.90 -2.21
CA GLU A 16 -5.49 -2.63 -2.36
C GLU A 16 -6.33 -2.31 -1.11
N ALA A 17 -7.07 -3.29 -0.58
CA ALA A 17 -7.86 -3.11 0.63
C ALA A 17 -6.96 -2.70 1.81
N ARG A 18 -5.78 -3.35 1.96
CA ARG A 18 -4.79 -2.98 2.98
C ARG A 18 -4.23 -1.58 2.80
N LEU A 19 -3.92 -1.16 1.57
CA LEU A 19 -3.46 0.20 1.31
C LEU A 19 -4.49 1.23 1.78
N ARG A 20 -5.78 0.96 1.56
CA ARG A 20 -6.87 1.82 2.02
C ARG A 20 -7.00 1.83 3.54
N GLU A 21 -6.87 0.68 4.20
CA GLU A 21 -6.83 0.61 5.67
C GLU A 21 -5.67 1.42 6.25
N ILE A 22 -4.48 1.32 5.66
CA ILE A 22 -3.32 2.12 6.08
C ILE A 22 -3.59 3.62 5.90
N VAL A 23 -4.23 4.03 4.81
CA VAL A 23 -4.59 5.45 4.60
C VAL A 23 -5.58 5.94 5.64
N VAL A 24 -6.57 5.12 6.02
CA VAL A 24 -7.50 5.44 7.12
C VAL A 24 -6.71 5.76 8.39
N ASP A 25 -5.74 4.92 8.74
CA ASP A 25 -4.93 5.08 9.95
C ASP A 25 -3.99 6.29 9.87
N VAL A 26 -3.28 6.47 8.75
CA VAL A 26 -2.30 7.54 8.54
C VAL A 26 -2.97 8.92 8.43
N CYS A 27 -4.13 9.00 7.77
CA CYS A 27 -4.85 10.25 7.56
C CYS A 27 -5.84 10.59 8.69
N GLU A 28 -6.02 9.69 9.66
CA GLU A 28 -7.10 9.73 10.64
C GLU A 28 -8.48 9.99 9.96
N ALA A 29 -8.68 9.37 8.79
CA ALA A 29 -9.83 9.63 7.92
C ALA A 29 -10.86 8.50 7.98
N ASP A 30 -12.13 8.81 7.76
CA ASP A 30 -13.18 7.78 7.72
C ASP A 30 -13.02 6.87 6.49
N ALA A 31 -13.27 5.57 6.66
CA ALA A 31 -13.18 4.58 5.58
C ALA A 31 -14.04 4.93 4.35
N ALA A 32 -15.22 5.51 4.56
CA ALA A 32 -16.08 5.96 3.46
C ALA A 32 -15.46 7.09 2.63
N THR A 33 -14.65 7.95 3.25
CA THR A 33 -13.89 8.98 2.54
C THR A 33 -12.81 8.33 1.68
N VAL A 34 -12.02 7.44 2.29
CA VAL A 34 -10.90 6.74 1.63
C VAL A 34 -11.35 5.86 0.47
N GLU A 35 -12.55 5.28 0.52
CA GLU A 35 -13.11 4.49 -0.58
C GLU A 35 -13.18 5.28 -1.90
N SER A 36 -13.49 6.57 -1.82
CA SER A 36 -13.58 7.48 -2.97
C SER A 36 -12.26 8.18 -3.33
N MET A 37 -11.22 8.04 -2.51
CA MET A 37 -9.93 8.70 -2.72
C MET A 37 -9.09 8.02 -3.78
N THR A 38 -8.19 8.82 -4.36
CA THR A 38 -7.08 8.40 -5.21
C THR A 38 -5.76 8.79 -4.56
N LEU A 39 -4.64 8.29 -5.08
CA LEU A 39 -3.31 8.70 -4.57
C LEU A 39 -3.03 10.18 -4.78
N GLY A 40 -3.70 10.81 -5.77
CA GLY A 40 -3.57 12.24 -6.03
C GLY A 40 -4.23 13.13 -4.98
N ASP A 41 -5.09 12.57 -4.14
CA ASP A 41 -5.73 13.27 -3.02
C ASP A 41 -4.85 13.25 -1.77
N LEU A 42 -3.81 12.42 -1.74
CA LEU A 42 -2.82 12.39 -0.68
C LEU A 42 -1.80 13.51 -0.91
N ASP A 43 -1.45 14.21 0.17
CA ASP A 43 -0.28 15.07 0.12
C ASP A 43 1.00 14.22 0.00
N SER A 44 2.09 14.84 -0.45
CA SER A 44 3.35 14.13 -0.69
C SER A 44 3.93 13.49 0.57
N PHE A 45 3.64 14.02 1.76
CA PHE A 45 4.12 13.47 3.01
C PHE A 45 3.31 12.24 3.43
N THR A 46 1.98 12.35 3.38
CA THR A 46 1.05 11.23 3.59
C THR A 46 1.31 10.08 2.64
N PHE A 47 1.60 10.37 1.36
CA PHE A 47 1.94 9.34 0.39
C PHE A 47 3.23 8.59 0.78
N VAL A 48 4.26 9.31 1.23
CA VAL A 48 5.50 8.67 1.74
C VAL A 48 5.23 7.86 3.00
N GLN A 49 4.40 8.34 3.92
CA GLN A 49 4.03 7.59 5.14
C GLN A 49 3.30 6.29 4.80
N LEU A 50 2.36 6.32 3.84
CA LEU A 50 1.70 5.13 3.33
C LEU A 50 2.72 4.11 2.81
N VAL A 51 3.68 4.55 1.98
CA VAL A 51 4.70 3.65 1.42
C VAL A 51 5.59 3.05 2.52
N LEU A 52 6.02 3.85 3.49
CA LEU A 52 6.82 3.37 4.62
C LEU A 52 6.08 2.36 5.49
N GLU A 53 4.79 2.59 5.73
CA GLU A 53 3.95 1.67 6.51
C GLU A 53 3.73 0.36 5.75
N VAL A 54 3.57 0.41 4.43
CA VAL A 54 3.53 -0.79 3.56
C VAL A 54 4.83 -1.58 3.65
N GLU A 55 5.98 -0.93 3.53
CA GLU A 55 7.29 -1.57 3.69
C GLU A 55 7.41 -2.27 5.05
N HIS A 56 6.96 -1.60 6.11
CA HIS A 56 6.96 -2.14 7.46
C HIS A 56 6.05 -3.36 7.62
N GLN A 57 4.79 -3.27 7.19
CA GLN A 57 3.79 -4.33 7.37
C GLN A 57 4.04 -5.55 6.48
N LEU A 58 4.52 -5.32 5.26
CA LEU A 58 4.71 -6.39 4.26
C LEU A 58 6.16 -6.88 4.18
N ASN A 59 7.08 -6.25 4.91
CA ASN A 59 8.51 -6.52 4.89
C ASN A 59 9.09 -6.49 3.45
N VAL A 60 8.74 -5.43 2.72
CA VAL A 60 9.19 -5.15 1.34
C VAL A 60 10.01 -3.86 1.32
N LEU A 61 10.79 -3.65 0.27
CA LEU A 61 11.49 -2.39 0.00
C LEU A 61 11.03 -1.90 -1.37
N VAL A 62 10.31 -0.78 -1.40
CA VAL A 62 9.65 -0.22 -2.58
C VAL A 62 9.80 1.30 -2.70
N LEU A 63 10.20 2.00 -1.63
CA LEU A 63 10.34 3.45 -1.61
C LEU A 63 11.42 3.93 -2.59
N GLU A 64 12.52 3.18 -2.72
CA GLU A 64 13.62 3.51 -3.63
C GLU A 64 13.19 3.42 -5.10
N ASP A 65 12.31 2.47 -5.42
CA ASP A 65 11.80 2.23 -6.77
C ASP A 65 10.60 3.13 -7.12
N LEU A 66 10.08 3.90 -6.15
CA LEU A 66 8.91 4.76 -6.32
C LEU A 66 9.14 5.86 -7.37
N VAL A 67 10.39 6.18 -7.70
CA VAL A 67 10.73 7.09 -8.80
C VAL A 67 10.23 6.60 -10.17
N GLU A 68 10.04 5.28 -10.33
CA GLU A 68 9.51 4.67 -11.55
C GLU A 68 7.98 4.57 -11.52
N PHE A 69 7.34 4.87 -10.38
CA PHE A 69 5.89 4.80 -10.23
C PHE A 69 5.21 6.01 -10.88
N SER A 70 4.20 5.74 -11.70
CA SER A 70 3.40 6.77 -12.40
C SER A 70 1.88 6.54 -12.29
N GLY A 71 1.47 5.57 -11.47
CA GLY A 71 0.07 5.28 -11.20
C GLY A 71 -0.62 6.37 -10.38
N ARG A 72 -1.95 6.35 -10.36
CA ARG A 72 -2.75 7.34 -9.61
C ARG A 72 -3.78 6.70 -8.67
N THR A 73 -3.98 5.40 -8.76
CA THR A 73 -4.95 4.66 -7.96
C THR A 73 -4.26 3.76 -6.94
N PHE A 74 -4.98 3.36 -5.89
CA PHE A 74 -4.51 2.34 -4.96
C PHE A 74 -4.27 1.00 -5.66
N GLU A 75 -5.08 0.69 -6.68
CA GLU A 75 -4.89 -0.48 -7.55
C GLU A 75 -3.52 -0.43 -8.25
N ASP A 76 -3.15 0.71 -8.86
CA ASP A 76 -1.86 0.87 -9.51
C ASP A 76 -0.69 0.64 -8.54
N LEU A 77 -0.81 1.18 -7.32
CA LEU A 77 0.20 1.03 -6.27
C LEU A 77 0.29 -0.42 -5.79
N ALA A 78 -0.83 -1.12 -5.62
CA ALA A 78 -0.85 -2.55 -5.29
C ALA A 78 -0.13 -3.38 -6.37
N VAL A 79 -0.44 -3.13 -7.64
CA VAL A 79 0.25 -3.79 -8.77
C VAL A 79 1.74 -3.50 -8.77
N PHE A 80 2.14 -2.26 -8.47
CA PHE A 80 3.54 -1.87 -8.38
C PHE A 80 4.27 -2.64 -7.26
N ILE A 81 3.71 -2.64 -6.05
CA ILE A 81 4.29 -3.34 -4.89
C ILE A 81 4.45 -4.83 -5.17
N LEU A 82 3.42 -5.50 -5.71
CA LEU A 82 3.49 -6.92 -6.03
C LEU A 82 4.59 -7.25 -7.04
N LYS A 83 4.82 -6.38 -8.04
CA LYS A 83 5.92 -6.56 -8.99
C LYS A 83 7.29 -6.47 -8.32
N GLN A 84 7.45 -5.58 -7.34
CA GLN A 84 8.71 -5.42 -6.62
C GLN A 84 8.93 -6.56 -5.62
N SER A 85 7.89 -7.02 -4.91
CA SER A 85 7.96 -8.21 -4.04
C SER A 85 8.35 -9.48 -4.81
N GLY A 86 7.94 -9.59 -6.08
CA GLY A 86 8.36 -10.68 -6.97
C GLY A 86 9.80 -10.59 -7.49
N LYS A 87 10.44 -9.41 -7.42
CA LYS A 87 11.86 -9.22 -7.79
C LYS A 87 12.82 -9.51 -6.64
N ALA A 88 12.34 -9.49 -5.39
CA ALA A 88 13.15 -9.71 -4.18
C ALA A 88 13.42 -11.21 -3.88
N GLY A 89 13.18 -12.10 -4.84
CA GLY A 89 13.39 -13.55 -4.75
C GLY A 89 14.62 -14.05 -5.51
#